data_AF-A0A2R7S601-F1
#
_entry.id   AF-A0A2R7S601-F1
#
_cell.length_a   1.000
_cell.length_b   1.000
_cell.length_c   1.000
_cell.angle_alpha   90.00
_cell.angle_beta   90.00
_cell.angle_gamma   90.00
#
_symmetry.space_group_name_H-M   'P 1'
#
loop_
_entity.id
_entity.type
_entity.pdbx_description
1 polymer ?
#
loop_
_entity_poly.entity_id
_entity_poly.type
_entity_poly.pdbx_seq_one_letter_code
_entity_poly.pdbx_strand_id
1 'polypeptide(L)'
;RQEATAGEPRIHGLGLALRLPLGTAGRNEPLMAAALSAVELAEAQLRELLQQLDTEQALARHAEANTRQQALDETARARLLRERAELIAKSFQAGETALPDMLRSVTAATQAEAAAARAHAARAQATSRLQQALGTLP
;
A
#
# COMPACT_ATOMS: atom_id res chain seq x y z
N ARG A 1 2.79 11.52 -94.86
CA ARG A 1 3.95 10.82 -94.26
C ARG A 1 3.89 11.11 -92.77
N GLN A 2 3.33 10.16 -92.01
CA GLN A 2 3.14 10.21 -90.57
C GLN A 2 4.48 9.93 -89.88
N GLU A 3 4.82 10.69 -88.85
CA GLU A 3 5.64 10.18 -87.74
C GLU A 3 4.97 10.63 -86.45
N ALA A 4 4.12 9.73 -85.93
CA ALA A 4 3.69 9.76 -84.55
C ALA A 4 4.91 9.36 -83.71
N THR A 5 5.47 10.31 -82.96
CA THR A 5 6.44 9.97 -81.90
C THR A 5 5.68 9.16 -80.85
N ALA A 6 5.92 7.85 -80.86
CA ALA A 6 5.29 6.89 -79.98
C ALA A 6 5.57 7.27 -78.51
N GLY A 7 4.51 7.26 -77.70
CA GLY A 7 4.59 7.54 -76.28
C GLY A 7 5.53 6.56 -75.57
N GLU A 8 6.34 7.08 -74.66
CA GLU A 8 7.11 6.27 -73.72
C GLU A 8 6.17 5.38 -72.91
N PRO A 9 6.46 4.07 -72.81
CA PRO A 9 5.64 3.17 -72.01
C PRO A 9 5.88 3.50 -70.54
N ARG A 10 4.87 4.07 -69.87
CA ARG A 10 4.89 4.19 -68.40
C ARG A 10 4.74 2.80 -67.80
N ILE A 11 5.85 2.22 -67.36
CA ILE A 11 5.83 0.96 -66.63
C ILE A 11 5.47 1.26 -65.18
N HIS A 12 4.24 0.97 -64.81
CA HIS A 12 3.78 0.96 -63.42
C HIS A 12 3.82 -0.48 -62.92
N GLY A 13 4.71 -0.77 -61.97
CA GLY A 13 4.83 -2.09 -61.35
C GLY A 13 4.90 -1.98 -59.83
N LEU A 14 4.09 -2.78 -59.14
CA LEU A 14 4.16 -2.99 -57.69
C LEU A 14 4.69 -4.40 -57.44
N GLY A 15 5.89 -4.50 -56.88
CA GLY A 15 6.51 -5.78 -56.53
C GLY A 15 6.18 -6.20 -55.11
N LEU A 16 5.67 -7.43 -54.93
CA LEU A 16 5.53 -8.07 -53.63
C LEU A 16 6.56 -9.21 -53.54
N ALA A 17 7.46 -9.13 -52.56
CA ALA A 17 8.42 -10.18 -52.28
C ALA A 17 7.97 -10.97 -51.04
N LEU A 18 7.72 -12.27 -51.20
CA LEU A 18 7.44 -13.20 -50.11
C LEU A 18 8.67 -14.08 -49.86
N ARG A 19 9.12 -14.13 -48.61
CA ARG A 19 10.20 -15.03 -48.18
C ARG A 19 9.65 -16.05 -47.19
N LEU A 20 9.63 -17.31 -47.58
CA LEU A 20 9.24 -18.44 -46.73
C LEU A 20 10.46 -19.34 -46.48
N PRO A 21 11.03 -19.34 -45.26
CA PRO A 21 12.15 -20.23 -44.96
C PRO A 21 11.63 -21.66 -44.70
N LEU A 22 12.22 -22.65 -45.37
CA LEU A 22 11.89 -24.07 -45.21
C LEU A 22 12.91 -24.75 -44.26
N GLY A 23 12.45 -25.72 -43.45
CA GLY A 23 13.34 -26.51 -42.58
C GLY A 23 13.87 -25.77 -41.34
N THR A 24 13.15 -24.76 -40.82
CA THR A 24 13.60 -23.95 -39.67
C THR A 24 13.34 -24.57 -38.30
N ALA A 25 12.78 -25.78 -38.23
CA ALA A 25 12.39 -26.43 -36.97
C ALA A 25 13.51 -26.43 -35.93
N GLY A 26 14.73 -26.84 -36.30
CA GLY A 26 15.87 -26.90 -35.37
C GLY A 26 16.32 -25.55 -34.79
N ARG A 27 16.02 -24.42 -35.44
CA ARG A 27 16.27 -23.06 -34.90
C ARG A 27 15.05 -22.46 -34.22
N ASN A 28 13.86 -22.70 -34.76
CA ASN A 28 12.63 -22.08 -34.29
C ASN A 28 12.09 -22.77 -33.03
N GLU A 29 12.28 -24.07 -32.88
CA GLU A 29 11.84 -24.84 -31.72
C GLU A 29 12.50 -24.38 -30.41
N PRO A 30 13.84 -24.20 -30.32
CA PRO A 30 14.46 -23.65 -29.11
C PRO A 30 14.11 -22.17 -28.87
N LEU A 31 13.92 -21.37 -29.94
CA LEU A 31 13.46 -19.98 -29.81
C LEU A 31 12.03 -19.91 -29.24
N MET A 32 11.14 -20.80 -29.70
CA MET A 32 9.78 -20.90 -29.20
C MET A 32 9.77 -21.36 -27.74
N ALA A 33 10.57 -22.39 -27.41
CA ALA A 33 10.71 -22.87 -26.04
C ALA A 33 11.22 -21.75 -25.11
N ALA A 34 12.23 -20.99 -25.52
CA ALA A 34 12.74 -19.86 -24.75
C ALA A 34 11.68 -18.75 -24.56
N ALA A 35 10.88 -18.45 -25.59
CA ALA A 35 9.80 -17.47 -25.48
C ALA A 35 8.69 -17.94 -24.52
N LEU A 36 8.32 -19.22 -24.58
CA LEU A 36 7.34 -19.82 -23.66
C LEU A 36 7.85 -19.79 -22.21
N SER A 37 9.11 -20.19 -21.97
CA SER A 37 9.71 -20.11 -20.64
C SER A 37 9.79 -18.67 -20.11
N ALA A 38 10.01 -17.68 -20.98
CA ALA A 38 9.99 -16.27 -20.57
C ALA A 38 8.59 -15.82 -20.13
N VAL A 39 7.53 -16.28 -20.80
CA VAL A 39 6.14 -16.02 -20.40
C VAL A 39 5.83 -16.71 -19.07
N GLU A 40 6.18 -18.00 -18.92
CA GLU A 40 5.96 -18.76 -17.67
C GLU A 40 6.67 -18.10 -16.48
N LEU A 41 7.90 -17.60 -16.68
CA LEU A 41 8.64 -16.87 -15.66
C LEU A 41 7.94 -15.56 -15.30
N ALA A 42 7.49 -14.78 -16.28
CA ALA A 42 6.76 -13.54 -16.05
C ALA A 42 5.44 -13.77 -15.29
N GLU A 43 4.71 -14.84 -15.62
CA GLU A 43 3.49 -15.24 -14.91
C GLU A 43 3.77 -15.72 -13.48
N ALA A 44 4.87 -16.41 -13.25
CA ALA A 44 5.31 -16.78 -11.91
C ALA A 44 5.64 -15.53 -11.06
N GLN A 45 6.40 -14.59 -11.61
CA GLN A 45 6.74 -13.32 -10.96
C GLN A 45 5.50 -12.49 -10.65
N LEU A 46 4.54 -12.41 -11.58
CA LEU A 46 3.28 -11.71 -11.35
C LEU A 46 2.48 -12.34 -10.21
N ARG A 47 2.37 -13.67 -10.17
CA ARG A 47 1.68 -14.37 -9.07
C ARG A 47 2.34 -14.11 -7.73
N GLU A 48 3.65 -14.15 -7.67
CA GLU A 48 4.41 -13.85 -6.45
C GLU A 48 4.17 -12.41 -5.99
N LEU A 49 4.26 -11.43 -6.90
CA LEU A 49 4.03 -10.02 -6.57
C LEU A 49 2.60 -9.77 -6.07
N LEU A 50 1.60 -10.40 -6.69
CA LEU A 50 0.21 -10.30 -6.23
C LEU A 50 0.01 -10.91 -4.84
N GLN A 51 0.66 -12.02 -4.53
CA GLN A 51 0.65 -12.62 -3.19
C GLN A 51 1.33 -11.72 -2.16
N GLN A 52 2.48 -11.11 -2.51
CA GLN A 52 3.15 -10.15 -1.65
C GLN A 52 2.26 -8.94 -1.38
N LEU A 53 1.61 -8.39 -2.40
CA LEU A 53 0.71 -7.25 -2.25
C LEU A 53 -0.50 -7.58 -1.37
N ASP A 54 -1.11 -8.76 -1.54
CA ASP A 54 -2.24 -9.19 -0.71
C ASP A 54 -1.84 -9.34 0.76
N THR A 55 -0.67 -9.92 1.03
CA THR A 55 -0.15 -10.05 2.40
C THR A 55 0.18 -8.69 3.02
N GLU A 56 0.79 -7.77 2.28
CA GLU A 56 1.05 -6.40 2.74
C GLU A 56 -0.24 -5.64 3.07
N GLN A 57 -1.26 -5.74 2.21
CA GLN A 57 -2.57 -5.12 2.45
C GLN A 57 -3.27 -5.72 3.67
N ALA A 58 -3.23 -7.04 3.83
CA ALA A 58 -3.81 -7.71 5.00
C ALA A 58 -3.12 -7.25 6.29
N LEU A 59 -1.79 -7.23 6.33
CA LEU A 59 -1.01 -6.75 7.47
C LEU A 59 -1.31 -5.29 7.80
N ALA A 60 -1.39 -4.42 6.79
CA ALA A 60 -1.70 -3.02 6.99
C ALA A 60 -3.12 -2.81 7.55
N ARG A 61 -4.11 -3.58 7.09
CA ARG A 61 -5.48 -3.56 7.63
C ARG A 61 -5.53 -4.01 9.09
N HIS A 62 -4.82 -5.09 9.43
CA HIS A 62 -4.74 -5.56 10.82
C HIS A 62 -4.03 -4.53 11.72
N ALA A 63 -2.94 -3.93 11.26
CA ALA A 63 -2.24 -2.90 12.02
C ALA A 63 -3.11 -1.66 12.27
N GLU A 64 -3.88 -1.22 11.26
CA GLU A 64 -4.82 -0.11 11.40
C GLU A 64 -5.97 -0.44 12.36
N ALA A 65 -6.55 -1.64 12.28
CA ALA A 65 -7.58 -2.08 13.22
C ALA A 65 -7.05 -2.13 14.67
N ASN A 66 -5.85 -2.68 14.87
CA ASN A 66 -5.24 -2.78 16.20
C ASN A 66 -4.94 -1.40 16.79
N THR A 67 -4.31 -0.51 16.01
CA THR A 67 -4.00 0.85 16.48
C THR A 67 -5.25 1.70 16.70
N ARG A 68 -6.33 1.48 15.92
CA ARG A 68 -7.64 2.07 16.18
C ARG A 68 -8.17 1.64 17.55
N GLN A 69 -8.18 0.34 17.85
CA GLN A 69 -8.66 -0.16 19.13
C GLN A 69 -7.82 0.38 20.30
N GLN A 70 -6.49 0.32 20.17
CA GLN A 70 -5.57 0.86 21.19
C GLN A 70 -5.81 2.36 21.46
N ALA A 71 -6.07 3.16 20.42
CA ALA A 71 -6.39 4.57 20.61
C ALA A 71 -7.70 4.79 21.36
N LEU A 72 -8.73 3.96 21.11
CA LEU A 72 -9.98 4.00 21.86
C LEU A 72 -9.78 3.62 23.33
N ASP A 73 -9.01 2.56 23.59
CA ASP A 73 -8.75 2.06 24.93
C ASP A 73 -7.94 3.08 25.76
N GLU A 74 -6.89 3.68 25.19
CA GLU A 74 -6.10 4.72 25.86
C GLU A 74 -6.90 6.01 26.07
N THR A 75 -7.80 6.37 25.14
CA THR A 75 -8.71 7.52 25.32
C THR A 75 -9.67 7.28 26.49
N ALA A 76 -10.26 6.08 26.58
CA ALA A 76 -11.14 5.70 27.67
C ALA A 76 -10.39 5.70 29.01
N ARG A 77 -9.17 5.16 29.03
CA ARG A 77 -8.28 5.15 30.20
C ARG A 77 -7.94 6.56 30.67
N ALA A 78 -7.56 7.45 29.74
CA ALA A 78 -7.27 8.85 30.06
C ALA A 78 -8.48 9.56 30.67
N ARG A 79 -9.68 9.34 30.12
CA ARG A 79 -10.93 9.89 30.68
C ARG A 79 -11.16 9.41 32.11
N LEU A 80 -11.09 8.10 32.37
CA LEU A 80 -11.31 7.54 33.71
C LEU A 80 -10.29 8.05 34.74
N LEU A 81 -9.03 8.20 34.35
CA LEU A 81 -7.99 8.72 35.24
C LEU A 81 -8.17 10.21 35.52
N ARG A 82 -8.66 10.98 34.55
CA ARG A 82 -9.03 12.39 34.74
C ARG A 82 -10.19 12.52 35.73
N GLU A 83 -11.26 11.76 35.53
CA GLU A 83 -12.42 11.72 36.45
C GLU A 83 -11.98 11.34 37.87
N ARG A 84 -11.10 10.33 38.00
CA ARG A 84 -10.52 9.95 39.28
C ARG A 84 -9.71 11.09 39.92
N ALA A 85 -8.88 11.79 39.16
CA ALA A 85 -8.09 12.90 39.66
C ALA A 85 -8.98 14.05 40.15
N GLU A 86 -10.09 14.34 39.46
CA GLU A 86 -11.08 15.34 39.88
C GLU A 86 -11.76 14.96 41.20
N LEU A 87 -12.16 13.70 41.37
CA LEU A 87 -12.74 13.21 42.62
C LEU A 87 -11.75 13.30 43.79
N ILE A 88 -10.49 12.93 43.55
CA ILE A 88 -9.43 13.01 44.57
C ILE A 88 -9.12 14.47 44.91
N ALA A 89 -9.14 15.38 43.93
CA ALA A 89 -8.96 16.81 44.18
C ALA A 89 -10.08 17.38 45.06
N LYS A 90 -11.33 16.97 44.83
CA LYS A 90 -12.47 17.34 45.69
C LYS A 90 -12.31 16.81 47.12
N SER A 91 -11.88 15.56 47.27
CA SER A 91 -11.60 14.94 48.57
C SER A 91 -10.46 15.65 49.32
N PHE A 92 -9.41 16.06 48.62
CA PHE A 92 -8.34 16.89 49.19
C PHE A 92 -8.86 18.25 49.68
N GLN A 93 -9.72 18.92 48.91
CA GLN A 93 -10.36 20.18 49.32
C GLN A 93 -11.26 20.02 50.55
N ALA A 94 -11.87 18.84 50.74
CA ALA A 94 -12.63 18.49 51.93
C ALA A 94 -11.74 18.11 53.14
N GLY A 95 -10.42 18.01 52.96
CA GLY A 95 -9.47 17.61 54.01
C GLY A 95 -9.38 16.10 54.24
N GLU A 96 -10.02 15.29 53.39
CA GLU A 96 -10.11 13.83 53.54
C GLU A 96 -8.99 13.06 52.82
N THR A 97 -8.19 13.74 52.00
CA THR A 97 -7.07 13.13 51.26
C THR A 97 -5.80 13.93 51.43
N ALA A 98 -4.65 13.26 51.51
CA ALA A 98 -3.37 13.91 51.62
C ALA A 98 -2.90 14.51 50.27
N LEU A 99 -2.20 15.64 50.31
CA LEU A 99 -1.66 16.30 49.11
C LEU A 99 -0.83 15.36 48.20
N PRO A 100 0.03 14.46 48.72
CA PRO A 100 0.78 13.53 47.87
C PRO A 100 -0.10 12.59 47.05
N ASP A 101 -1.25 12.15 47.59
CA ASP A 101 -2.20 11.29 46.86
C ASP A 101 -2.90 12.05 45.74
N MET A 102 -3.27 13.31 46.01
CA MET A 102 -3.82 14.22 45.01
C MET A 102 -2.84 14.43 43.85
N LEU A 103 -1.58 14.76 44.15
CA LEU A 103 -0.55 14.96 43.13
C LEU A 103 -0.25 13.68 42.32
N ARG A 104 -0.25 12.51 42.97
CA ARG A 104 -0.13 11.21 42.28
C ARG A 104 -1.28 10.98 41.30
N SER A 105 -2.51 11.31 41.69
CA SER A 105 -3.68 11.15 40.82
C SER A 105 -3.61 12.05 39.59
N VAL A 106 -3.21 13.32 39.76
CA VAL A 106 -3.03 14.27 38.66
C VAL A 106 -1.91 13.80 37.73
N THR A 107 -0.79 13.33 38.27
CA THR A 107 0.33 12.79 37.48
C THR A 107 -0.09 11.56 36.66
N ALA A 108 -0.90 10.67 37.24
CA ALA A 108 -1.42 9.51 36.52
C ALA A 108 -2.38 9.92 35.38
N ALA A 109 -3.23 10.93 35.60
CA ALA A 109 -4.12 11.47 34.57
C ALA A 109 -3.34 12.08 33.41
N THR A 110 -2.35 12.94 33.69
CA THR A 110 -1.54 13.59 32.64
C THR A 110 -0.70 12.58 31.85
N GLN A 111 -0.16 11.55 32.50
CA GLN A 111 0.55 10.46 31.81
C GLN A 111 -0.37 9.68 30.87
N ALA A 112 -1.61 9.41 31.29
CA ALA A 112 -2.59 8.72 30.47
C ALA A 112 -3.05 9.57 29.28
N GLU A 113 -3.22 10.87 29.45
CA GLU A 113 -3.51 11.80 28.34
C GLU A 113 -2.38 11.81 27.31
N ALA A 114 -1.12 11.86 27.76
CA ALA A 114 0.02 11.77 26.88
C ALA A 114 0.09 10.41 26.14
N ALA A 115 -0.32 9.32 26.80
CA ALA A 115 -0.42 8.00 26.17
C ALA A 115 -1.52 7.96 25.10
N ALA A 116 -2.70 8.51 25.37
CA ALA A 116 -3.79 8.63 24.41
C ALA A 116 -3.38 9.47 23.18
N ALA A 117 -2.68 10.59 23.38
CA ALA A 117 -2.16 11.40 22.29
C ALA A 117 -1.17 10.62 21.40
N ARG A 118 -0.25 9.85 22.00
CA ARG A 118 0.66 8.97 21.26
C ARG A 118 -0.09 7.87 20.50
N ALA A 119 -1.11 7.26 21.10
CA ALA A 119 -1.93 6.24 20.45
C ALA A 119 -2.70 6.81 19.24
N HIS A 120 -3.22 8.03 19.34
CA HIS A 120 -3.83 8.72 18.19
C HIS A 120 -2.83 8.98 17.05
N ALA A 121 -1.61 9.42 17.38
CA ALA A 121 -0.56 9.61 16.38
C ALA A 121 -0.18 8.28 15.70
N ALA A 122 -0.05 7.20 16.48
CA ALA A 122 0.21 5.85 15.94
C ALA A 122 -0.92 5.37 15.02
N ARG A 123 -2.19 5.63 15.37
CA ARG A 123 -3.34 5.33 14.50
C ARG A 123 -3.29 6.11 13.19
N ALA A 124 -2.95 7.40 13.23
CA ALA A 124 -2.82 8.22 12.03
C ALA A 124 -1.70 7.68 11.12
N GLN A 125 -0.57 7.28 11.69
CA GLN A 125 0.52 6.63 10.96
C GLN A 125 0.08 5.30 10.33
N ALA A 126 -0.64 4.46 11.07
CA ALA A 126 -1.16 3.19 10.54
C ALA A 126 -2.17 3.40 9.41
N THR A 127 -3.02 4.43 9.52
CA THR A 127 -3.97 4.81 8.47
C THR A 127 -3.23 5.22 7.18
N SER A 128 -2.17 6.02 7.30
CA SER A 128 -1.33 6.43 6.16
C SER A 128 -0.64 5.21 5.51
N ARG A 129 -0.08 4.30 6.31
CA ARG A 129 0.51 3.05 5.80
C ARG A 129 -0.48 2.17 5.05
N LEU A 130 -1.72 2.07 5.56
CA LEU A 130 -2.79 1.35 4.86
C LEU A 130 -3.11 2.00 3.52
N GLN A 131 -3.20 3.33 3.47
CA GLN A 131 -3.43 4.06 2.22
C GLN A 131 -2.29 3.88 1.21
N GLN A 132 -1.02 3.81 1.66
CA GLN A 132 0.14 3.50 0.83
C GLN A 132 0.06 2.06 0.28
N ALA A 133 -0.26 1.07 1.12
CA ALA A 133 -0.42 -0.33 0.69
C ALA A 133 -1.58 -0.53 -0.30
N LEU A 134 -2.59 0.34 -0.25
CA LEU A 134 -3.71 0.38 -1.21
C LEU A 134 -3.39 1.19 -2.48
N GLY A 135 -2.22 1.83 -2.58
CA GLY A 135 -1.83 2.65 -3.73
C GLY A 135 -2.56 4.00 -3.84
N THR A 136 -3.11 4.50 -2.74
CA THR A 136 -3.91 5.76 -2.71
C THR A 136 -3.09 7.00 -2.32
N LEU A 137 -1.90 6.81 -1.76
CA LEU A 137 -0.92 7.85 -1.45
C LEU A 137 0.35 7.60 -2.29
N PRO A 138 0.98 8.64 -2.88
CA PRO A 138 2.28 8.53 -3.52
C PRO A 138 3.42 8.26 -2.53
#